data_AF-A0A224ZAW3-F1
#
_entry.id   AF-A0A224ZAW3-F1
#
_cell.length_a   1.000
_cell.length_b   1.000
_cell.length_c   1.000
_cell.angle_alpha   90.00
_cell.angle_beta   90.00
_cell.angle_gamma   90.00
#
_symmetry.space_group_name_H-M   'P 1'
#
loop_
_entity.id
_entity.type
_entity.pdbx_description
1 polymer ?
#
loop_
_entity_poly.entity_id
_entity_poly.type
_entity_poly.pdbx_seq_one_letter_code
_entity_poly.pdbx_strand_id
1 'polypeptide(L)'
;ERFSGERYYDNYKKFEELAAALSDISNGESKPQNQESPEEPSPKRPKLAVEVVSNESACIDNACRDGLLEECDLLNKEGGVHSKDSTGCVACYGLLEIQHLKESFQQIVAAVKESGCVFSKFTFQLSVPVTLELRHHAMVMHLKEKFRESYNECSDIEFVSAKEVWKYIVSPMFADHWGVEFSAMSGFQISVAFPSPNAEEECGFLLTKFPESFPNRKQKKHQSREIFTRCAVLDALRKISDDDFRELYKCPPDRPPKVESKVEVSCVHSPIYLAGRYCKYSRLLSQTPWILNG
;
A
#
# COMPACT_ATOMS: atom_id res chain seq x y z
N GLU A 1 14.85 17.32 27.74
CA GLU A 1 15.15 15.94 27.31
C GLU A 1 14.84 15.83 25.83
N ARG A 2 15.82 15.44 25.01
CA ARG A 2 15.63 15.26 23.56
C ARG A 2 14.66 14.10 23.35
N PHE A 3 13.67 14.29 22.48
CA PHE A 3 12.73 13.25 22.06
C PHE A 3 13.53 12.18 21.30
N SER A 4 14.08 11.18 21.99
CA SER A 4 14.72 10.04 21.35
C SER A 4 13.61 9.17 20.75
N GLY A 5 13.66 8.96 19.43
CA GLY A 5 12.70 8.11 18.70
C GLY A 5 12.70 6.64 19.13
N GLU A 6 13.46 6.27 20.17
CA GLU A 6 13.62 4.91 20.69
C GLU A 6 12.27 4.28 21.09
N ARG A 7 11.33 5.04 21.67
CA ARG A 7 9.97 4.55 21.97
C ARG A 7 9.15 4.23 20.71
N TYR A 8 9.49 4.79 19.56
CA TYR A 8 8.84 4.46 18.29
C TYR A 8 9.40 3.17 17.70
N TYR A 9 10.70 2.90 17.89
CA TYR A 9 11.37 1.68 17.44
C TYR A 9 10.92 0.42 18.20
N ASP A 10 10.54 0.52 19.48
CA ASP A 10 9.99 -0.62 20.21
C ASP A 10 8.68 -1.14 19.62
N ASN A 11 7.87 -0.28 18.99
CA ASN A 11 6.70 -0.71 18.23
C ASN A 11 7.07 -1.30 16.85
N TYR A 12 8.22 -0.93 16.27
CA TYR A 12 8.75 -1.59 15.07
C TYR A 12 9.29 -3.00 15.36
N LYS A 13 9.81 -3.25 16.55
CA LYS A 13 10.16 -4.60 16.99
C LYS A 13 8.93 -5.51 17.07
N LYS A 14 7.78 -4.96 17.46
CA LYS A 14 6.48 -5.64 17.32
C LYS A 14 6.04 -5.86 15.88
N PHE A 15 6.57 -5.11 14.90
CA PHE A 15 6.34 -5.36 13.48
C PHE A 15 7.19 -6.51 12.94
N GLU A 16 8.40 -6.76 13.46
CA GLU A 16 9.14 -8.01 13.20
C GLU A 16 8.38 -9.21 13.78
N GLU A 17 7.81 -9.06 14.98
CA GLU A 17 6.91 -10.06 15.59
C GLU A 17 5.60 -10.21 14.79
N LEU A 18 5.06 -9.14 14.19
CA LEU A 18 3.93 -9.18 13.28
C LEU A 18 4.29 -9.91 11.98
N ALA A 19 5.48 -9.68 11.42
CA ALA A 19 5.99 -10.39 10.25
C ALA A 19 6.15 -11.88 10.55
N ALA A 20 6.63 -12.25 11.75
CA ALA A 20 6.65 -13.62 12.24
C ALA A 20 5.24 -14.20 12.39
N ALA A 21 4.31 -13.49 13.03
CA ALA A 21 2.92 -13.93 13.22
C ALA A 21 2.14 -14.06 11.90
N LEU A 22 2.50 -13.29 10.87
CA LEU A 22 1.95 -13.42 9.52
C LEU A 22 2.53 -14.62 8.76
N SER A 23 3.77 -15.01 9.04
CA SER A 23 4.40 -16.20 8.46
C SER A 23 3.81 -17.51 9.00
N ASP A 24 3.42 -17.55 10.28
CA ASP A 24 2.84 -18.73 10.94
C ASP A 24 1.43 -19.10 10.45
N ILE A 25 0.67 -18.13 9.93
CA ILE A 25 -0.66 -18.39 9.34
C ILE A 25 -0.55 -19.12 7.98
N SER A 26 0.62 -19.11 7.34
CA SER A 26 0.84 -19.76 6.03
C SER A 26 1.40 -21.18 6.09
N ASN A 27 1.87 -21.64 7.26
CA ASN A 27 2.47 -22.97 7.44
C ASN A 27 1.49 -24.06 7.91
N GLY A 28 0.19 -23.80 7.82
CA GLY A 28 -0.88 -24.76 8.09
C GLY A 28 -1.11 -25.80 6.97
N GLU A 29 -0.16 -25.98 6.05
CA GLU A 29 -0.19 -27.07 5.07
C GLU A 29 1.04 -27.97 5.25
N SER A 30 0.75 -29.24 5.54
CA SER A 30 1.67 -30.33 5.82
C SER A 30 2.74 -30.52 4.74
N LYS A 31 4.02 -30.46 5.14
CA LYS A 31 5.17 -30.96 4.38
C LYS A 31 5.06 -32.47 4.11
N PRO A 32 5.19 -32.95 2.87
CA PRO A 32 5.70 -34.29 2.60
C PRO A 32 7.23 -34.24 2.48
N GLN A 33 7.92 -35.07 3.25
CA GLN A 33 9.34 -35.36 3.08
C GLN A 33 9.56 -36.10 1.75
N ASN A 34 10.61 -35.77 1.00
CA ASN A 34 11.22 -36.74 0.08
C ASN A 34 12.71 -36.47 -0.17
N GLN A 35 13.45 -37.59 -0.21
CA GLN A 35 14.86 -37.73 -0.53
C GLN A 35 15.07 -37.77 -2.07
N GLU A 36 16.19 -37.21 -2.55
CA GLU A 36 16.78 -37.40 -3.90
C GLU A 36 17.27 -38.85 -4.10
N SER A 37 17.34 -39.54 -5.26
CA SER A 37 17.49 -39.25 -6.72
C SER A 37 17.43 -40.62 -7.48
N PRO A 38 17.71 -40.83 -8.80
CA PRO A 38 17.76 -39.98 -10.01
C PRO A 38 17.02 -40.54 -11.29
N GLU A 39 16.81 -39.63 -12.26
CA GLU A 39 16.75 -39.73 -13.75
C GLU A 39 15.85 -40.73 -14.56
N GLU A 40 15.27 -40.15 -15.63
CA GLU A 40 14.31 -40.56 -16.70
C GLU A 40 14.75 -41.69 -17.68
N PRO A 41 13.94 -42.18 -18.68
CA PRO A 41 12.75 -41.58 -19.33
C PRO A 41 11.51 -42.48 -19.63
N SER A 42 10.43 -41.80 -20.05
CA SER A 42 9.12 -42.24 -20.61
C SER A 42 9.17 -43.26 -21.78
N PRO A 43 8.08 -43.88 -22.32
CA PRO A 43 6.68 -43.38 -22.41
C PRO A 43 5.49 -44.38 -22.38
N LYS A 44 4.27 -43.80 -22.34
CA LYS A 44 2.97 -44.22 -22.98
C LYS A 44 1.77 -44.41 -22.02
N ARG A 45 0.69 -43.68 -22.38
CA ARG A 45 -0.69 -43.67 -21.85
C ARG A 45 -1.46 -44.93 -22.29
N PRO A 46 -2.47 -45.40 -21.51
CA PRO A 46 -3.86 -45.21 -21.95
C PRO A 46 -4.90 -44.96 -20.82
N LYS A 47 -6.13 -44.63 -21.25
CA LYS A 47 -7.35 -44.24 -20.51
C LYS A 47 -8.04 -45.41 -19.79
N LEU A 48 -8.79 -45.17 -18.69
CA LEU A 48 -10.27 -45.35 -18.57
C LEU A 48 -10.81 -45.08 -17.13
N ALA A 49 -11.98 -44.41 -17.07
CA ALA A 49 -13.19 -44.57 -16.22
C ALA A 49 -13.11 -44.83 -14.68
N VAL A 50 -13.80 -44.01 -13.86
CA VAL A 50 -15.08 -44.25 -13.10
C VAL A 50 -14.83 -45.12 -11.82
N GLU A 51 -15.16 -44.77 -10.56
CA GLU A 51 -16.44 -44.38 -9.94
C GLU A 51 -16.25 -43.97 -8.44
N VAL A 52 -17.13 -43.07 -7.95
CA VAL A 52 -17.82 -42.90 -6.63
C VAL A 52 -17.39 -43.72 -5.38
N VAL A 53 -17.38 -43.06 -4.19
CA VAL A 53 -17.92 -43.42 -2.83
C VAL A 53 -17.44 -42.31 -1.85
N SER A 54 -18.22 -41.36 -1.32
CA SER A 54 -19.24 -41.31 -0.23
C SER A 54 -18.78 -41.66 1.21
N ASN A 55 -19.18 -40.77 2.15
CA ASN A 55 -19.30 -40.92 3.63
C ASN A 55 -18.00 -40.89 4.45
N GLU A 56 -17.92 -40.37 5.68
CA GLU A 56 -18.86 -39.80 6.66
C GLU A 56 -18.06 -39.10 7.78
N SER A 57 -18.74 -38.21 8.50
CA SER A 57 -18.55 -37.77 9.90
C SER A 57 -17.34 -38.24 10.74
N ALA A 58 -16.76 -37.30 11.52
CA ALA A 58 -16.91 -37.30 12.98
C ALA A 58 -16.23 -36.08 13.62
N CYS A 59 -16.97 -35.48 14.56
CA CYS A 59 -16.52 -34.50 15.53
C CYS A 59 -15.41 -35.09 16.43
N ILE A 60 -14.42 -34.28 16.77
CA ILE A 60 -13.62 -34.47 17.99
C ILE A 60 -13.45 -33.11 18.65
N ASP A 61 -14.17 -32.93 19.75
CA ASP A 61 -13.90 -31.92 20.76
C ASP A 61 -12.51 -32.17 21.35
N ASN A 62 -11.73 -31.10 21.56
CA ASN A 62 -10.85 -31.03 22.72
C ASN A 62 -10.58 -29.57 23.07
N ALA A 63 -11.08 -29.20 24.24
CA ALA A 63 -10.68 -28.02 24.98
C ALA A 63 -9.26 -28.20 25.53
N CYS A 64 -8.46 -27.13 25.52
CA CYS A 64 -7.65 -26.78 26.69
C CYS A 64 -7.35 -25.29 26.73
N ARG A 65 -7.52 -24.75 27.94
CA ARG A 65 -7.33 -23.36 28.38
C ARG A 65 -5.85 -23.03 28.55
N ASP A 66 -5.58 -21.74 28.40
CA ASP A 66 -4.65 -20.85 29.15
C ASP A 66 -3.98 -19.92 28.11
N GLY A 67 -4.08 -18.58 28.14
CA GLY A 67 -4.37 -17.64 29.21
C GLY A 67 -3.20 -16.67 29.33
N LEU A 68 -3.21 -15.55 28.58
CA LEU A 68 -2.72 -14.20 28.97
C LEU A 68 -2.74 -13.25 27.75
N LEU A 69 -3.73 -12.36 27.67
CA LEU A 69 -3.58 -11.05 27.02
C LEU A 69 -4.36 -10.06 27.89
N GLU A 70 -3.62 -9.33 28.71
CA GLU A 70 -4.14 -8.28 29.58
C GLU A 70 -4.20 -6.98 28.78
N GLU A 71 -5.44 -6.53 28.56
CA GLU A 71 -5.84 -5.32 27.86
C GLU A 71 -5.44 -4.08 28.68
N CYS A 72 -4.73 -3.14 28.08
CA CYS A 72 -4.37 -1.87 28.72
C CYS A 72 -5.42 -0.81 28.40
N ASP A 73 -6.51 -0.81 29.15
CA ASP A 73 -7.60 0.16 29.04
C ASP A 73 -7.55 1.14 30.23
N LEU A 74 -7.28 2.44 29.97
CA LEU A 74 -7.44 3.51 30.96
C LEU A 74 -8.24 4.69 30.38
N LEU A 75 -9.56 4.57 30.57
CA LEU A 75 -10.56 5.57 30.99
C LEU A 75 -10.50 7.01 30.43
N ASN A 76 -11.56 7.33 29.67
CA ASN A 76 -12.45 8.45 29.97
C ASN A 76 -13.89 8.11 29.52
N LYS A 77 -14.84 8.13 30.46
CA LYS A 77 -16.29 8.28 30.24
C LYS A 77 -16.60 9.77 30.50
N GLU A 78 -17.50 10.47 29.80
CA GLU A 78 -18.91 10.16 29.50
C GLU A 78 -19.39 10.82 28.19
N GLY A 79 -20.43 10.23 27.58
CA GLY A 79 -21.36 10.95 26.69
C GLY A 79 -21.38 10.54 25.21
N GLY A 80 -22.30 9.64 24.84
CA GLY A 80 -22.75 9.43 23.45
C GLY A 80 -22.34 8.10 22.82
N VAL A 81 -23.32 7.23 22.57
CA VAL A 81 -23.16 5.99 21.81
C VAL A 81 -22.93 6.33 20.33
N HIS A 82 -21.66 6.51 19.96
CA HIS A 82 -21.19 6.34 18.59
C HIS A 82 -20.15 5.21 18.62
N SER A 83 -20.32 4.18 17.79
CA SER A 83 -19.36 3.09 17.67
C SER A 83 -17.97 3.68 17.35
N LYS A 84 -17.02 3.55 18.28
CA LYS A 84 -15.68 4.13 18.20
C LYS A 84 -14.81 3.63 17.03
N ASP A 85 -15.28 2.63 16.28
CA ASP A 85 -14.47 1.88 15.32
C ASP A 85 -14.37 2.51 13.91
N SER A 86 -15.15 3.53 13.60
CA SER A 86 -15.23 4.10 12.24
C SER A 86 -14.34 5.32 11.98
N THR A 87 -13.74 5.92 13.02
CA THR A 87 -12.89 7.13 12.85
C THR A 87 -11.43 6.75 12.63
N GLY A 88 -10.79 7.38 11.66
CA GLY A 88 -9.36 7.22 11.36
C GLY A 88 -8.47 8.25 12.02
N CYS A 89 -7.17 8.05 11.88
CA CYS A 89 -6.15 9.02 12.31
C CYS A 89 -6.34 10.38 11.62
N VAL A 90 -6.24 11.47 12.38
CA VAL A 90 -6.37 12.87 11.89
C VAL A 90 -5.37 13.21 10.77
N ALA A 91 -4.20 12.56 10.76
CA ALA A 91 -3.13 12.85 9.81
C ALA A 91 -3.16 11.93 8.59
N CYS A 92 -3.52 10.65 8.77
CA CYS A 92 -3.32 9.62 7.74
C CYS A 92 -4.53 8.73 7.45
N TYR A 93 -5.74 9.06 7.94
CA TYR A 93 -6.95 8.25 7.75
C TYR A 93 -6.87 6.81 8.28
N GLY A 94 -5.88 6.51 9.14
CA GLY A 94 -5.62 5.16 9.60
C GLY A 94 -4.76 4.31 8.66
N LEU A 95 -4.16 4.90 7.61
CA LEU A 95 -3.27 4.21 6.66
C LEU A 95 -2.08 3.48 7.33
N LEU A 96 -1.67 3.95 8.50
CA LEU A 96 -0.56 3.39 9.27
C LEU A 96 -1.03 2.57 10.48
N GLU A 97 -2.34 2.29 10.60
CA GLU A 97 -2.86 1.38 11.61
C GLU A 97 -2.44 -0.05 11.28
N ILE A 98 -2.04 -0.82 12.29
CA ILE A 98 -1.51 -2.18 12.14
C ILE A 98 -2.47 -3.07 11.35
N GLN A 99 -3.77 -2.99 11.65
CA GLN A 99 -4.79 -3.79 10.97
C GLN A 99 -4.92 -3.43 9.49
N HIS A 100 -4.88 -2.14 9.15
CA HIS A 100 -4.94 -1.66 7.76
C HIS A 100 -3.70 -2.09 6.96
N LEU A 101 -2.52 -1.98 7.57
CA LEU A 101 -1.26 -2.48 7.00
C LEU A 101 -1.31 -3.98 6.73
N LYS A 102 -1.83 -4.77 7.68
CA LYS A 102 -1.99 -6.23 7.53
C LYS A 102 -2.94 -6.59 6.39
N GLU A 103 -4.12 -5.97 6.35
CA GLU A 103 -5.14 -6.26 5.33
C GLU A 103 -4.68 -5.84 3.92
N SER A 104 -4.03 -4.68 3.79
CA SER A 104 -3.45 -4.25 2.52
C SER A 104 -2.29 -5.14 2.08
N PHE A 105 -1.43 -5.58 3.01
CA PHE A 105 -0.34 -6.51 2.71
C PHE A 105 -0.86 -7.87 2.21
N GLN A 106 -1.90 -8.43 2.82
CA GLN A 106 -2.50 -9.68 2.37
C GLN A 106 -3.05 -9.61 0.93
N GLN A 107 -3.66 -8.47 0.56
CA GLN A 107 -4.12 -8.23 -0.80
C GLN A 107 -2.96 -8.12 -1.79
N ILE A 108 -1.86 -7.46 -1.39
CA ILE A 108 -0.63 -7.41 -2.20
C ILE A 108 -0.07 -8.82 -2.42
N VAL A 109 -0.01 -9.65 -1.37
CA VAL A 109 0.43 -11.05 -1.47
C VAL A 109 -0.40 -11.85 -2.46
N ALA A 110 -1.73 -11.74 -2.36
CA ALA A 110 -2.64 -12.43 -3.27
C ALA A 110 -2.43 -11.99 -4.72
N ALA A 111 -2.38 -10.69 -4.99
CA ALA A 111 -2.21 -10.15 -6.34
C ALA A 111 -0.86 -10.50 -6.97
N VAL A 112 0.23 -10.48 -6.19
CA VAL A 112 1.56 -10.88 -6.68
C VAL A 112 1.60 -12.36 -7.02
N LYS A 113 0.99 -13.23 -6.20
CA LYS A 113 0.87 -14.66 -6.50
C LYS A 113 0.07 -14.91 -7.76
N GLU A 114 -1.07 -14.23 -7.90
CA GLU A 114 -1.94 -14.33 -9.09
C GLU A 114 -1.25 -13.84 -10.37
N SER A 115 -0.34 -12.87 -10.27
CA SER A 115 0.40 -12.34 -11.43
C SER A 115 1.32 -13.37 -12.10
N GLY A 116 1.73 -14.42 -11.40
CA GLY A 116 2.67 -15.44 -11.90
C GLY A 116 4.05 -14.90 -12.32
N CYS A 117 4.38 -13.66 -11.97
CA CYS A 117 5.64 -13.04 -12.35
C CYS A 117 6.82 -13.66 -11.59
N VAL A 118 7.94 -13.87 -12.28
CA VAL A 118 9.21 -14.25 -11.66
C VAL A 118 10.05 -13.00 -11.46
N PHE A 119 10.54 -12.79 -10.24
CA PHE A 119 11.31 -11.61 -9.87
C PHE A 119 12.30 -11.94 -8.74
N SER A 120 13.43 -11.25 -8.72
CA SER A 120 14.43 -11.29 -7.63
C SER A 120 14.56 -9.95 -6.90
N LYS A 121 14.08 -8.88 -7.54
CA LYS A 121 14.01 -7.53 -6.98
C LYS A 121 12.64 -6.94 -7.23
N PHE A 122 12.20 -6.00 -6.42
CA PHE A 122 10.91 -5.32 -6.61
C PHE A 122 10.98 -3.83 -6.29
N THR A 123 10.00 -3.08 -6.76
CA THR A 123 9.75 -1.69 -6.35
C THR A 123 8.26 -1.44 -6.14
N PHE A 124 7.91 -0.61 -5.16
CA PHE A 124 6.53 -0.22 -4.89
C PHE A 124 6.20 1.14 -5.51
N GLN A 125 5.09 1.20 -6.24
CA GLN A 125 4.45 2.45 -6.64
C GLN A 125 3.16 2.66 -5.84
N LEU A 126 3.21 3.60 -4.90
CA LEU A 126 2.07 3.90 -4.02
C LEU A 126 1.26 5.10 -4.52
N SER A 127 -0.03 4.88 -4.74
CA SER A 127 -1.05 5.92 -4.97
C SER A 127 -1.91 6.04 -3.71
N VAL A 128 -1.86 7.20 -3.05
CA VAL A 128 -2.57 7.49 -1.80
C VAL A 128 -3.42 8.75 -1.99
N PRO A 129 -4.43 8.98 -1.12
CA PRO A 129 -5.21 10.20 -1.13
C PRO A 129 -4.36 11.47 -1.20
N VAL A 130 -4.64 12.36 -2.16
CA VAL A 130 -3.95 13.65 -2.25
C VAL A 130 -4.18 14.54 -1.02
N THR A 131 -5.31 14.35 -0.36
CA THR A 131 -5.69 15.02 0.88
C THR A 131 -4.73 14.72 2.04
N LEU A 132 -3.91 13.66 1.96
CA LEU A 132 -2.83 13.43 2.92
C LEU A 132 -1.80 14.56 2.93
N GLU A 133 -1.52 15.20 1.79
CA GLU A 133 -0.57 16.31 1.73
C GLU A 133 -1.12 17.54 2.47
N LEU A 134 -2.42 17.80 2.30
CA LEU A 134 -3.13 18.87 3.02
C LEU A 134 -3.14 18.61 4.53
N ARG A 135 -3.50 17.39 4.95
CA ARG A 135 -3.51 17.01 6.38
C ARG A 135 -2.12 17.00 6.99
N HIS A 136 -1.12 16.55 6.24
CA HIS A 136 0.29 16.63 6.66
C HIS A 136 0.69 18.08 6.91
N HIS A 137 0.40 18.99 5.99
CA HIS A 137 0.69 20.42 6.15
C HIS A 137 0.01 21.01 7.40
N ALA A 138 -1.30 20.76 7.58
CA ALA A 138 -2.04 21.22 8.76
C ALA A 138 -1.46 20.67 10.08
N MET A 139 -1.05 19.40 10.09
CA MET A 139 -0.43 18.79 11.27
C MET A 139 0.95 19.36 11.57
N VAL A 140 1.79 19.60 10.55
CA VAL A 140 3.09 20.24 10.72
C VAL A 140 2.94 21.64 11.29
N MET A 141 2.00 22.44 10.76
CA MET A 141 1.68 23.76 11.31
C MET A 141 1.24 23.67 12.77
N HIS A 142 0.31 22.77 13.09
CA HIS A 142 -0.18 22.59 14.45
C HIS A 142 0.95 22.19 15.43
N LEU A 143 1.86 21.31 15.02
CA LEU A 143 3.00 20.88 15.83
C LEU A 143 4.01 22.02 16.05
N LYS A 144 4.35 22.76 14.99
CA LYS A 144 5.25 23.93 15.08
C LYS A 144 4.68 25.00 16.00
N GLU A 145 3.37 25.22 15.96
CA GLU A 145 2.70 26.18 16.84
C GLU A 145 2.62 25.71 18.30
N LYS A 146 2.29 24.44 18.53
CA LYS A 146 2.13 23.90 19.87
C LYS A 146 3.46 23.73 20.61
N PHE A 147 4.52 23.45 19.87
CA PHE A 147 5.86 23.17 20.40
C PHE A 147 6.91 24.14 19.84
N ARG A 148 6.58 25.44 19.77
CA ARG A 148 7.44 26.49 19.19
C ARG A 148 8.88 26.43 19.70
N GLU A 149 9.07 26.27 21.01
CA GLU A 149 10.40 26.21 21.62
C GLU A 149 11.26 25.05 21.08
N SER A 150 10.65 23.91 20.74
CA SER A 150 11.35 22.74 20.19
C SER A 150 11.60 22.83 18.69
N TYR A 151 10.81 23.62 17.96
CA TYR A 151 10.89 23.73 16.50
C TYR A 151 11.52 25.03 15.99
N ASN A 152 11.66 26.06 16.84
CA ASN A 152 12.28 27.34 16.47
C ASN A 152 13.74 27.19 16.04
N GLU A 153 14.48 26.23 16.61
CA GLU A 153 15.87 25.91 16.23
C GLU A 153 15.95 24.92 15.04
N CYS A 154 14.80 24.54 14.49
CA CYS A 154 14.63 23.43 13.56
C CYS A 154 13.67 23.80 12.42
N SER A 155 13.87 25.00 11.85
CA SER A 155 13.09 25.51 10.70
C SER A 155 13.09 24.55 9.51
N ASP A 156 14.17 23.79 9.36
CA ASP A 156 14.46 22.96 8.18
C ASP A 156 14.05 21.49 8.35
N ILE A 157 13.38 21.11 9.45
CA ILE A 157 12.90 19.73 9.61
C ILE A 157 11.81 19.45 8.58
N GLU A 158 12.12 18.56 7.64
CA GLU A 158 11.16 17.94 6.73
C GLU A 158 10.58 16.69 7.39
N PHE A 159 9.27 16.70 7.63
CA PHE A 159 8.58 15.55 8.20
C PHE A 159 8.36 14.49 7.12
N VAL A 160 8.63 13.23 7.46
CA VAL A 160 8.38 12.11 6.56
C VAL A 160 6.87 11.98 6.31
N SER A 161 6.47 11.89 5.04
CA SER A 161 5.06 11.71 4.67
C SER A 161 4.55 10.31 5.07
N ALA A 162 3.25 10.18 5.33
CA ALA A 162 2.63 8.88 5.65
C ALA A 162 2.86 7.83 4.54
N LYS A 163 2.96 8.27 3.27
CA LYS A 163 3.30 7.42 2.12
C LYS A 163 4.69 6.78 2.26
N GLU A 164 5.68 7.56 2.67
CA GLU A 164 7.05 7.05 2.81
C GLU A 164 7.18 6.17 4.06
N VAL A 165 6.52 6.55 5.17
CA VAL A 165 6.43 5.67 6.35
C VAL A 165 5.78 4.33 6.02
N TRP A 166 4.69 4.33 5.24
CA TRP A 166 4.04 3.10 4.78
C TRP A 166 5.02 2.21 4.02
N LYS A 167 5.82 2.77 3.09
CA LYS A 167 6.84 2.01 2.36
C LYS A 167 7.93 1.48 3.28
N TYR A 168 8.37 2.26 4.27
CA TYR A 168 9.39 1.81 5.23
C TYR A 168 8.92 0.61 6.05
N ILE A 169 7.62 0.49 6.31
CA ILE A 169 7.04 -0.66 7.01
C ILE A 169 6.84 -1.83 6.04
N VAL A 170 6.17 -1.60 4.91
CA VAL A 170 5.71 -2.69 4.03
C VAL A 170 6.82 -3.25 3.14
N SER A 171 7.83 -2.45 2.77
CA SER A 171 8.90 -2.93 1.88
C SER A 171 9.76 -4.01 2.53
N PRO A 172 10.23 -3.88 3.78
CA PRO A 172 10.93 -4.97 4.48
C PRO A 172 10.03 -6.20 4.65
N MET A 173 8.77 -6.02 5.08
CA MET A 173 7.81 -7.13 5.21
C MET A 173 7.65 -7.92 3.90
N PHE A 174 7.61 -7.22 2.76
CA PHE A 174 7.55 -7.84 1.45
C PHE A 174 8.88 -8.52 1.07
N ALA A 175 10.01 -7.87 1.30
CA ALA A 175 11.32 -8.46 1.05
C ALA A 175 11.49 -9.80 1.79
N ASP A 176 11.11 -9.83 3.06
CA ASP A 176 11.20 -11.01 3.92
C ASP A 176 10.23 -12.12 3.50
N HIS A 177 8.97 -11.79 3.17
CA HIS A 177 7.96 -12.79 2.78
C HIS A 177 8.31 -13.53 1.49
N TRP A 178 8.97 -12.87 0.52
CA TRP A 178 9.37 -13.49 -0.75
C TRP A 178 10.86 -13.86 -0.83
N GLY A 179 11.69 -13.46 0.13
CA GLY A 179 13.14 -13.64 0.07
C GLY A 179 13.78 -12.86 -1.08
N VAL A 180 13.33 -11.63 -1.34
CA VAL A 180 13.74 -10.78 -2.48
C VAL A 180 14.29 -9.43 -2.00
N GLU A 181 14.97 -8.71 -2.89
CA GLU A 181 15.58 -7.41 -2.56
C GLU A 181 14.71 -6.23 -3.03
N PHE A 182 14.58 -5.18 -2.22
CA PHE A 182 14.05 -3.91 -2.72
C PHE A 182 15.06 -3.23 -3.65
N SER A 183 14.62 -2.76 -4.82
CA SER A 183 15.43 -1.91 -5.68
C SER A 183 14.57 -0.89 -6.41
N ALA A 184 14.89 0.39 -6.25
CA ALA A 184 14.20 1.48 -6.94
C ALA A 184 14.28 1.37 -8.48
N MET A 185 15.25 0.62 -9.00
CA MET A 185 15.44 0.34 -10.44
C MET A 185 14.94 -1.04 -10.85
N SER A 186 14.20 -1.75 -9.99
CA SER A 186 13.68 -3.06 -10.34
C SER A 186 12.79 -2.99 -11.58
N GLY A 187 12.95 -3.98 -12.45
CA GLY A 187 12.02 -4.20 -13.56
C GLY A 187 10.66 -4.72 -13.11
N PHE A 188 10.56 -5.31 -11.91
CA PHE A 188 9.29 -5.74 -11.35
C PHE A 188 8.71 -4.64 -10.45
N GLN A 189 7.59 -4.08 -10.88
CA GLN A 189 6.89 -2.98 -10.23
C GLN A 189 5.54 -3.45 -9.70
N ILE A 190 5.32 -3.21 -8.41
CA ILE A 190 4.06 -3.48 -7.73
C ILE A 190 3.39 -2.13 -7.47
N SER A 191 2.31 -1.85 -8.18
CA SER A 191 1.52 -0.65 -7.96
C SER A 191 0.39 -0.95 -6.98
N VAL A 192 0.28 -0.14 -5.94
CA VAL A 192 -0.73 -0.25 -4.89
C VAL A 192 -1.47 1.08 -4.83
N ALA A 193 -2.77 1.06 -5.13
CA ALA A 193 -3.64 2.23 -5.09
C ALA A 193 -4.66 2.11 -3.97
N PHE A 194 -4.59 3.06 -3.04
CA PHE A 194 -5.57 3.20 -1.96
C PHE A 194 -6.79 4.00 -2.43
N PRO A 195 -7.99 3.62 -1.97
CA PRO A 195 -9.20 4.41 -2.20
C PRO A 195 -9.00 5.83 -1.73
N SER A 196 -9.34 6.78 -2.59
CA SER A 196 -9.21 8.20 -2.28
C SER A 196 -10.54 8.78 -1.82
N PRO A 197 -10.61 9.42 -0.63
CA PRO A 197 -11.75 10.25 -0.27
C PRO A 197 -11.91 11.38 -1.28
N ASN A 198 -13.09 11.99 -1.32
CA ASN A 198 -13.38 13.08 -2.24
C ASN A 198 -12.43 14.26 -2.01
N ALA A 199 -11.46 14.43 -2.91
CA ALA A 199 -10.44 15.46 -2.78
C ALA A 199 -11.03 16.89 -2.85
N GLU A 200 -12.17 17.08 -3.50
CA GLU A 200 -12.82 18.38 -3.62
C GLU A 200 -13.36 18.87 -2.27
N GLU A 201 -13.83 17.95 -1.41
CA GLU A 201 -14.38 18.29 -0.09
C GLU A 201 -13.32 18.90 0.84
N GLU A 202 -12.09 18.40 0.82
CA GLU A 202 -11.01 18.93 1.66
C GLU A 202 -10.14 19.98 0.95
N CYS A 203 -9.81 19.77 -0.32
CA CYS A 203 -8.87 20.64 -1.05
C CYS A 203 -9.57 21.73 -1.87
N GLY A 204 -10.90 21.81 -1.91
CA GLY A 204 -11.65 22.75 -2.75
C GLY A 204 -11.32 24.23 -2.49
N PHE A 205 -10.98 24.58 -1.25
CA PHE A 205 -10.55 25.94 -0.90
C PHE A 205 -9.22 26.32 -1.59
N LEU A 206 -8.30 25.36 -1.78
CA LEU A 206 -7.04 25.58 -2.49
C LEU A 206 -7.29 25.87 -3.97
N LEU A 207 -8.23 25.15 -4.60
CA LEU A 207 -8.64 25.41 -5.98
C LEU A 207 -9.25 26.80 -6.14
N THR A 208 -10.00 27.25 -5.14
CA THR A 208 -10.63 28.58 -5.13
C THR A 208 -9.59 29.69 -4.96
N LYS A 209 -8.60 29.50 -4.07
CA LYS A 209 -7.58 30.51 -3.74
C LYS A 209 -6.41 30.57 -4.73
N PHE A 210 -5.96 29.41 -5.23
CA PHE A 210 -4.82 29.26 -6.14
C PHE A 210 -5.21 28.55 -7.43
N PRO A 211 -6.16 29.09 -8.21
CA PRO A 211 -6.69 28.46 -9.40
C PRO A 211 -5.64 28.14 -10.49
N GLU A 212 -4.53 28.87 -10.50
CA GLU A 212 -3.39 28.67 -11.40
C GLU A 212 -2.57 27.41 -11.10
N SER A 213 -2.58 26.94 -9.84
CA SER A 213 -1.92 25.69 -9.43
C SER A 213 -2.63 24.44 -9.95
N PHE A 214 -3.87 24.59 -10.47
CA PHE A 214 -4.72 23.49 -10.95
C PHE A 214 -4.97 23.60 -12.46
N PRO A 215 -3.98 23.25 -13.31
CA PRO A 215 -4.07 23.44 -14.76
C PRO A 215 -5.18 22.60 -15.41
N ASN A 216 -5.52 21.45 -14.80
CA ASN A 216 -6.54 20.54 -15.32
C ASN A 216 -7.97 21.09 -15.18
N ARG A 217 -8.21 22.17 -14.42
CA ARG A 217 -9.56 22.72 -14.23
C ARG A 217 -10.22 23.26 -15.51
N LYS A 218 -9.41 23.66 -16.51
CA LYS A 218 -9.89 24.28 -17.77
C LYS A 218 -10.03 23.28 -18.92
N GLN A 219 -9.85 21.99 -18.67
CA GLN A 219 -9.79 20.96 -19.72
C GLN A 219 -11.18 20.65 -20.29
N LYS A 220 -11.24 20.22 -21.55
CA LYS A 220 -12.49 19.80 -22.21
C LYS A 220 -13.01 18.49 -21.60
N LYS A 221 -14.33 18.32 -21.57
CA LYS A 221 -15.03 17.15 -20.98
C LYS A 221 -14.52 15.77 -21.45
N HIS A 222 -13.92 15.68 -22.64
CA HIS A 222 -13.35 14.44 -23.20
C HIS A 222 -11.93 14.10 -22.69
N GLN A 223 -11.27 15.01 -21.98
CA GLN A 223 -9.93 14.82 -21.40
C GLN A 223 -10.04 14.82 -19.88
N SER A 224 -10.96 14.03 -19.30
CA SER A 224 -11.24 13.97 -17.86
C SER A 224 -10.00 13.52 -17.07
N ARG A 225 -9.11 14.47 -16.82
CA ARG A 225 -7.94 14.32 -15.95
C ARG A 225 -8.33 14.82 -14.57
N GLU A 226 -7.81 14.14 -13.55
CA GLU A 226 -8.01 14.55 -12.17
C GLU A 226 -7.52 15.99 -11.97
N ILE A 227 -8.36 16.82 -11.33
CA ILE A 227 -8.03 18.22 -11.03
C ILE A 227 -7.05 18.27 -9.86
N PHE A 228 -7.34 17.54 -8.79
CA PHE A 228 -6.58 17.49 -7.55
C PHE A 228 -5.42 16.48 -7.63
N THR A 229 -4.47 16.73 -8.52
CA THR A 229 -3.22 15.94 -8.53
C THR A 229 -2.34 16.31 -7.34
N ARG A 230 -1.49 15.38 -6.89
CA ARG A 230 -0.50 15.63 -5.84
C ARG A 230 0.36 16.86 -6.11
N CYS A 231 0.84 17.01 -7.34
CA CYS A 231 1.66 18.15 -7.73
C CYS A 231 0.89 19.47 -7.62
N ALA A 232 -0.38 19.51 -8.05
CA ALA A 232 -1.21 20.71 -7.99
C ALA A 232 -1.51 21.14 -6.53
N VAL A 233 -1.85 20.18 -5.67
CA VAL A 233 -2.12 20.44 -4.25
C VAL A 233 -0.85 20.91 -3.52
N LEU A 234 0.30 20.25 -3.74
CA LEU A 234 1.57 20.69 -3.16
C LEU A 234 2.01 22.08 -3.64
N ASP A 235 1.77 22.42 -4.91
CA ASP A 235 2.07 23.75 -5.44
C ASP A 235 1.20 24.82 -4.75
N ALA A 236 -0.10 24.56 -4.57
CA ALA A 236 -0.98 25.47 -3.83
C ALA A 236 -0.58 25.60 -2.35
N LEU A 237 -0.25 24.50 -1.67
CA LEU A 237 0.19 24.49 -0.26
C LEU A 237 1.52 25.23 -0.03
N ARG A 238 2.39 25.34 -1.05
CA ARG A 238 3.63 26.14 -0.97
C ARG A 238 3.38 27.63 -1.11
N LYS A 239 2.27 28.03 -1.74
CA LYS A 239 1.94 29.44 -2.03
C LYS A 239 1.07 30.06 -0.94
N ILE A 240 0.29 29.26 -0.23
CA ILE A 240 -0.58 29.75 0.84
C ILE A 240 0.25 30.21 2.04
N SER A 241 -0.09 31.37 2.60
CA SER A 241 0.52 31.83 3.85
C SER A 241 -0.04 31.08 5.06
N ASP A 242 0.70 31.03 6.15
CA ASP A 242 0.28 30.38 7.38
C ASP A 242 -1.03 30.99 7.95
N ASP A 243 -1.20 32.32 7.88
CA ASP A 243 -2.41 33.00 8.34
C ASP A 243 -3.61 32.63 7.47
N ASP A 244 -3.44 32.71 6.15
CA ASP A 244 -4.45 32.33 5.18
C ASP A 244 -4.90 30.87 5.32
N PHE A 245 -3.96 29.98 5.61
CA PHE A 245 -4.25 28.57 5.78
C PHE A 245 -5.12 28.33 7.02
N ARG A 246 -4.80 28.99 8.15
CA ARG A 246 -5.58 28.89 9.39
C ARG A 246 -6.99 29.44 9.27
N GLU A 247 -7.19 30.49 8.48
CA GLU A 247 -8.52 31.04 8.24
C GLU A 247 -9.40 30.11 7.39
N LEU A 248 -8.78 29.36 6.47
CA LEU A 248 -9.50 28.54 5.48
C LEU A 248 -9.59 27.05 5.84
N TYR A 249 -8.72 26.57 6.73
CA TYR A 249 -8.61 25.16 7.09
C TYR A 249 -8.30 24.96 8.58
N LYS A 250 -8.87 23.91 9.18
CA LYS A 250 -8.70 23.63 10.61
C LYS A 250 -7.34 23.00 10.92
N CYS A 251 -6.67 23.53 11.94
CA CYS A 251 -5.38 23.04 12.46
C CYS A 251 -5.50 22.71 13.97
N PRO A 252 -5.57 21.44 14.39
CA PRO A 252 -5.41 20.24 13.58
C PRO A 252 -6.67 19.89 12.75
N PRO A 253 -6.55 19.05 11.72
CA PRO A 253 -7.69 18.55 10.96
C PRO A 253 -8.69 17.79 11.84
N ASP A 254 -9.97 17.82 11.46
CA ASP A 254 -10.99 16.97 12.08
C ASP A 254 -10.68 15.47 11.83
N ARG A 255 -11.15 14.60 12.74
CA ARG A 255 -11.02 13.15 12.59
C ARG A 255 -11.82 12.68 11.36
N PRO A 256 -11.17 12.07 10.35
CA PRO A 256 -11.87 11.56 9.18
C PRO A 256 -12.45 10.17 9.44
N PRO A 257 -13.29 9.64 8.53
CA PRO A 257 -13.49 8.20 8.43
C PRO A 257 -12.17 7.49 8.08
N LYS A 258 -12.07 6.20 8.39
CA LYS A 258 -10.93 5.38 7.96
C LYS A 258 -10.93 5.23 6.44
N VAL A 259 -9.74 5.27 5.83
CA VAL A 259 -9.59 4.83 4.43
C VAL A 259 -9.88 3.33 4.38
N GLU A 260 -10.67 2.91 3.41
CA GLU A 260 -10.97 1.50 3.20
C GLU A 260 -9.69 0.70 3.01
N SER A 261 -9.64 -0.50 3.60
CA SER A 261 -8.49 -1.39 3.47
C SER A 261 -8.40 -2.06 2.10
N LYS A 262 -9.47 -2.01 1.29
CA LYS A 262 -9.49 -2.60 -0.05
C LYS A 262 -8.58 -1.80 -0.97
N VAL A 263 -7.49 -2.41 -1.43
CA VAL A 263 -6.52 -1.78 -2.33
C VAL A 263 -6.61 -2.37 -3.73
N GLU A 264 -6.38 -1.54 -4.74
CA GLU A 264 -6.13 -2.03 -6.08
C GLU A 264 -4.63 -2.31 -6.24
N VAL A 265 -4.30 -3.54 -6.62
CA VAL A 265 -2.91 -3.98 -6.80
C VAL A 265 -2.71 -4.44 -8.23
N SER A 266 -1.70 -3.91 -8.90
CA SER A 266 -1.29 -4.34 -10.24
C SER A 266 0.20 -4.62 -10.26
N CYS A 267 0.60 -5.73 -10.87
CA CYS A 267 2.00 -6.12 -11.00
C CYS A 267 2.42 -6.00 -12.46
N VAL A 268 3.52 -5.30 -12.72
CA VAL A 268 4.08 -5.12 -14.06
C VAL A 268 5.55 -5.50 -14.04
N HIS A 269 5.98 -6.27 -15.02
CA HIS A 269 7.39 -6.55 -15.24
C HIS A 269 7.87 -5.83 -16.50
N SER A 270 9.05 -5.22 -16.42
CA SER A 270 9.73 -4.62 -17.57
C SER A 270 9.88 -5.63 -18.71
N PRO A 271 9.71 -5.19 -19.96
CA PRO A 271 9.82 -6.08 -21.10
C PRO A 271 11.22 -6.71 -21.17
N ILE A 272 11.25 -7.99 -21.53
CA ILE A 272 12.48 -8.70 -21.85
C ILE A 272 12.72 -8.56 -23.36
N TYR A 273 13.89 -8.07 -23.74
CA TYR A 273 14.25 -7.89 -25.14
C TYR A 273 15.02 -9.11 -25.63
N LEU A 274 14.51 -9.75 -26.68
CA LEU A 274 15.17 -10.83 -27.39
C LEU A 274 15.76 -10.29 -28.69
N ALA A 275 17.07 -10.42 -28.86
CA ALA A 275 17.78 -10.02 -30.06
C ALA A 275 18.41 -11.23 -30.75
N GLY A 276 18.45 -11.21 -32.07
CA GLY A 276 19.01 -12.31 -32.85
C GLY A 276 19.12 -11.99 -34.33
N ARG A 277 19.53 -12.99 -35.10
CA ARG A 277 19.52 -12.96 -36.57
C ARG A 277 18.54 -14.02 -37.05
N TYR A 278 17.75 -13.69 -38.06
CA TYR A 278 16.91 -14.64 -38.74
C TYR A 278 17.29 -14.69 -40.21
N CYS A 279 17.22 -15.87 -40.82
CA CYS A 279 17.42 -16.04 -42.25
C CYS A 279 16.08 -15.90 -42.96
N LYS A 280 16.03 -15.01 -43.95
CA LYS A 280 14.85 -14.81 -44.79
C LYS A 280 15.09 -15.44 -46.17
N TYR A 281 14.56 -16.65 -46.38
CA TYR A 281 14.71 -17.36 -47.65
C TYR A 281 13.57 -17.07 -48.64
N SER A 282 12.39 -16.71 -48.15
CA SER A 282 11.23 -16.39 -48.98
C SER A 282 11.36 -15.01 -49.62
N ARG A 283 11.14 -14.94 -50.94
CA ARG A 283 11.05 -13.66 -51.69
C ARG A 283 9.67 -13.02 -51.63
N LEU A 284 8.65 -13.71 -51.09
CA LEU A 284 7.26 -13.24 -51.01
C LEU A 284 6.81 -12.83 -49.59
N LEU A 285 7.69 -12.97 -48.59
CA LEU A 285 7.39 -12.61 -47.20
C LEU A 285 7.92 -11.20 -46.88
N SER A 286 7.16 -10.31 -46.24
CA SER A 286 7.63 -9.00 -45.77
C SER A 286 8.37 -9.11 -44.40
N GLN A 287 9.07 -8.05 -43.97
CA GLN A 287 9.76 -8.04 -42.67
C GLN A 287 8.80 -7.79 -41.49
N THR A 288 7.82 -6.91 -41.70
CA THR A 288 6.74 -6.61 -40.77
C THR A 288 5.40 -6.94 -41.43
N PRO A 289 4.32 -7.15 -40.66
CA PRO A 289 3.00 -7.45 -41.23
C PRO A 289 2.59 -6.41 -42.29
N TRP A 290 2.27 -6.89 -43.50
CA TRP A 290 1.73 -6.05 -44.58
C TRP A 290 0.23 -6.30 -44.70
N ILE A 291 -0.55 -5.57 -43.89
CA ILE A 291 -2.00 -5.70 -43.80
C ILE A 291 -2.65 -4.62 -44.67
N LEU A 292 -3.53 -5.02 -45.59
CA LEU A 292 -4.33 -4.11 -46.40
C LEU A 292 -5.79 -4.23 -45.94
N ASN A 293 -6.42 -3.09 -45.68
CA ASN A 293 -7.82 -2.96 -45.24
C ASN A 293 -8.18 -3.54 -43.85
N GLY A 294 -7.21 -3.60 -42.93
CA GLY A 294 -7.43 -3.94 -41.52
C GLY A 294 -7.71 -5.42 -41.29
#